data_AF-A0A928A360-F1
#
_entry.id   AF-A0A928A360-F1
#
_cell.length_a   1.000
_cell.length_b   1.000
_cell.length_c   1.000
_cell.angle_alpha   90.00
_cell.angle_beta   90.00
_cell.angle_gamma   90.00
#
_symmetry.space_group_name_H-M   'P 1'
#
loop_
_entity.id
_entity.type
_entity.pdbx_description
1 polymer ?
#
loop_
_entity_poly.entity_id
_entity_poly.type
_entity_poly.pdbx_seq_one_letter_code
_entity_poly.pdbx_strand_id
1 'polypeptide(L)' 'MFKILFKIIKRVIMSVFLLYGYNLIAAPLGFIIPINVITILLICLLGVPSLLALVVVLVVVF' A
#
# COMPACT_ATOMS: atom_id res chain seq x y z
N MET A 1 -16.20 3.98 -20.93
CA MET A 1 -16.28 4.11 -19.46
C MET A 1 -15.85 2.84 -18.71
N PHE A 2 -16.41 1.67 -19.00
CA PHE A 2 -16.06 0.40 -18.30
C PHE A 2 -14.56 0.07 -18.23
N LYS A 3 -13.78 0.35 -19.30
CA LYS A 3 -12.33 0.12 -19.32
C LYS A 3 -11.56 0.94 -18.27
N ILE A 4 -12.00 2.17 -18.01
CA ILE A 4 -11.37 3.06 -17.04
C ILE A 4 -11.71 2.60 -15.62
N LEU A 5 -12.97 2.29 -15.37
CA LEU A 5 -13.42 1.75 -14.08
C LEU A 5 -12.68 0.46 -13.72
N PHE A 6 -12.57 -0.47 -14.68
CA PHE A 6 -11.83 -1.72 -14.49
C PHE A 6 -10.33 -1.49 -14.20
N LYS A 7 -9.73 -0.49 -14.86
CA LYS A 7 -8.33 -0.10 -14.61
C LYS A 7 -8.14 0.44 -13.19
N ILE A 8 -9.09 1.23 -12.68
CA ILE A 8 -9.06 1.76 -11.32
C ILE A 8 -9.22 0.63 -10.31
N ILE A 9 -10.21 -0.23 -10.48
CA ILE A 9 -10.44 -1.39 -9.60
C ILE A 9 -9.19 -2.28 -9.55
N LYS A 10 -8.59 -2.58 -10.71
CA LYS A 10 -7.35 -3.35 -10.78
C LYS A 10 -6.21 -2.68 -10.01
N ARG A 11 -6.06 -1.36 -10.10
CA ARG A 11 -5.03 -0.64 -9.33
C ARG A 11 -5.27 -0.70 -7.83
N VAL A 12 -6.51 -0.55 -7.38
CA VAL A 12 -6.87 -0.66 -5.96
C VAL A 12 -6.54 -2.06 -5.43
N ILE A 13 -6.95 -3.11 -6.16
CA ILE A 13 -6.66 -4.50 -5.81
C ILE A 13 -5.14 -4.72 -5.71
N MET A 14 -4.38 -4.27 -6.71
CA MET A 14 -2.92 -4.39 -6.67
C MET A 14 -2.30 -3.64 -5.48
N SER A 15 -2.84 -2.49 -5.10
CA SER A 15 -2.36 -1.68 -3.97
C SER A 15 -2.59 -2.40 -2.64
N VAL A 16 -3.75 -3.03 -2.48
CA VAL A 16 -4.08 -3.85 -1.29
C VAL A 16 -3.14 -5.05 -1.21
N PHE A 17 -2.90 -5.75 -2.33
CA PHE A 17 -1.96 -6.88 -2.36
C PHE A 17 -0.52 -6.44 -2.05
N LEU A 18 -0.11 -5.26 -2.51
CA LEU A 18 1.24 -4.73 -2.24
C LEU A 18 1.43 -4.44 -0.75
N LEU A 19 0.45 -3.77 -0.11
CA LEU A 19 0.43 -3.56 1.34
C LEU A 19 0.43 -4.86 2.12
N TYR A 20 -0.45 -5.78 1.75
CA TYR A 20 -0.60 -7.05 2.45
C TYR A 20 0.66 -7.90 2.33
N GLY A 21 1.25 -7.97 1.13
CA GLY A 21 2.50 -8.68 0.89
C GLY A 21 3.65 -8.10 1.72
N TYR A 22 3.77 -6.77 1.79
CA TYR A 22 4.72 -6.13 2.69
C TYR A 22 4.48 -6.52 4.16
N ASN A 23 3.24 -6.40 4.66
CA ASN A 23 2.93 -6.70 6.05
C ASN A 23 3.21 -8.15 6.41
N LEU A 24 3.00 -9.11 5.51
CA LEU A 24 3.36 -10.51 5.76
C LEU A 24 4.85 -10.71 6.00
N ILE A 25 5.70 -9.98 5.26
CA ILE A 25 7.15 -10.05 5.39
C ILE A 25 7.62 -9.30 6.64
N ALA A 26 7.00 -8.16 6.95
CA ALA A 26 7.44 -7.24 7.99
C ALA A 26 6.81 -7.51 9.37
N ALA A 27 5.71 -8.26 9.45
CA ALA A 27 5.02 -8.59 10.70
C ALA A 27 5.92 -9.22 11.79
N PRO A 28 6.87 -10.13 11.49
CA PRO A 28 7.78 -10.68 12.52
C PRO A 28 8.69 -9.64 13.16
N LEU A 29 8.94 -8.51 12.48
CA LEU A 29 9.73 -7.40 12.98
C LEU A 29 8.87 -6.37 13.76
N GLY A 30 7.56 -6.60 13.86
CA GLY A 30 6.61 -5.66 14.46
C GLY A 30 6.26 -4.46 13.57
N PHE A 31 6.81 -4.37 12.35
CA PHE A 31 6.54 -3.27 11.43
C PHE A 31 5.31 -3.58 10.57
N ILE A 32 4.17 -3.03 10.96
CA ILE A 32 2.90 -3.22 10.26
C ILE A 32 2.37 -1.87 9.81
N ILE A 33 2.16 -1.71 8.49
CA ILE A 33 1.46 -0.55 7.94
C ILE A 33 -0.04 -0.85 7.97
N PRO A 34 -0.88 -0.03 8.60
CA PRO A 34 -2.33 -0.28 8.64
C PRO A 34 -2.94 -0.22 7.24
N ILE A 35 -3.76 -1.22 6.91
CA ILE A 35 -4.48 -1.27 5.63
C ILE A 35 -5.79 -0.51 5.78
N ASN A 36 -5.80 0.76 5.38
CA ASN A 36 -6.98 1.62 5.43
C ASN A 36 -7.13 2.39 4.11
N VAL A 37 -8.20 3.16 3.99
CA VAL A 37 -8.50 3.90 2.75
C VAL A 37 -7.35 4.84 2.37
N ILE A 38 -6.70 5.49 3.34
CA ILE A 38 -5.62 6.46 3.10
C ILE A 38 -4.37 5.75 2.55
N THR A 39 -3.90 4.68 3.19
CA THR A 39 -2.70 3.96 2.76
C THR A 39 -2.90 3.29 1.41
N ILE A 40 -4.10 2.76 1.14
CA ILE A 40 -4.47 2.22 -0.16
C ILE A 40 -4.49 3.33 -1.23
N LEU A 41 -5.03 4.51 -0.92
CA LEU A 41 -5.09 5.64 -1.88
C LEU A 41 -3.69 6.13 -2.25
N LEU A 42 -2.81 6.28 -1.26
CA LEU A 42 -1.41 6.66 -1.47
C LEU A 42 -0.72 5.69 -2.43
N ILE A 43 -0.87 4.38 -2.20
CA ILE A 43 -0.27 3.34 -3.05
C ILE A 43 -0.95 3.24 -4.41
N CYS A 44 -2.26 3.49 -4.50
CA CYS A 44 -2.95 3.51 -5.78
C CYS A 44 -2.51 4.69 -6.67
N LEU A 45 -2.17 5.83 -6.08
CA LEU A 45 -1.69 7.02 -6.79
C LEU A 45 -0.20 6.95 -7.13
N LEU A 46 0.63 6.56 -6.17
CA LEU A 46 2.09 6.66 -6.25
C LEU A 46 2.80 5.31 -6.41
N GLY A 47 2.12 4.20 -6.14
CA GLY A 47 2.69 2.84 -6.24
C GLY A 47 3.77 2.56 -5.21
N VAL A 48 4.78 1.79 -5.63
CA VAL A 48 5.94 1.38 -4.80
C VAL A 48 6.64 2.56 -4.11
N PRO A 49 6.86 3.73 -4.75
CA PRO A 49 7.39 4.92 -4.07
C PRO A 49 6.68 5.27 -2.76
N SER A 50 5.35 5.22 -2.71
CA SER A 50 4.63 5.51 -1.47
C SER A 50 4.75 4.41 -0.43
N LEU A 51 4.84 3.13 -0.84
CA LEU A 51 5.12 2.05 0.10
C LEU A 51 6.48 2.30 0.78
N LEU A 52 7.53 2.61 0.02
CA LEU A 52 8.84 2.93 0.57
C LEU A 52 8.78 4.13 1.53
N ALA A 53 8.08 5.20 1.15
CA ALA A 53 7.90 6.35 2.02
C ALA A 53 7.16 6.00 3.33
N LEU A 54 6.09 5.18 3.25
CA LEU A 54 5.36 4.71 4.43
C LEU A 54 6.23 3.85 5.34
N VAL A 55 7.09 2.99 4.77
CA VAL A 55 8.06 2.20 5.54
C VAL A 55 9.07 3.11 6.24
N VAL A 56 9.62 4.10 5.53
CA VAL A 56 10.57 5.07 6.13
C VAL A 56 9.90 5.83 7.27
N VAL A 57 8.67 6.33 7.07
CA VAL A 57 7.91 7.01 8.13
C VAL A 57 7.69 6.07 9.32
N LEU A 58 7.28 4.82 9.08
CA LEU A 58 7.02 3.85 10.14
C LEU A 58 8.28 3.50 10.95
N VAL A 59 9.45 3.40 10.32
CA VAL A 59 10.68 2.92 10.99
C VAL A 59 11.51 4.06 11.58
N VAL A 60 11.48 5.25 10.97
CA VAL A 60 12.34 6.38 11.38
C VAL A 60 11.60 7.34 12.30
N VAL A 61 10.28 7.50 12.15
CA VAL A 61 9.49 8.50 12.90
C VAL A 61 8.78 7.89 14.11
N PHE A 62 8.34 6.63 14.02
CA PHE A 62 7.61 5.92 15.07
C PHE A 62 8.46 4.80 15.67
#